data_AF-A0A963KYK9-F1
#
_entry.id   AF-A0A963KYK9-F1
#
_cell.length_a   1.000
_cell.length_b   1.000
_cell.length_c   1.000
_cell.angle_alpha   90.00
_cell.angle_beta   90.00
_cell.angle_gamma   90.00
#
_symmetry.space_group_name_H-M   'P 1'
#
loop_
_entity.id
_entity.type
_entity.pdbx_description
1 polymer ?
#
loop_
_entity_poly.entity_id
_entity_poly.type
_entity_poly.pdbx_seq_one_letter_code
_entity_poly.pdbx_strand_id
1 'polypeptide(L)'
;LSTVWDYVNRAMPFGNAQTLEADDVYAITAYLLYMNDLVDDDFELSRENFLEVRLPNEDNFFMDDREETEAGFVVGEVCMENCRESVEITSRAQVLDVTPEENLD
;
A
#
# COMPACT_ATOMS: atom_id res chain seq x y z
N LEU A 1 -1.50 0.16 -14.21
CA LEU A 1 -0.98 1.49 -14.64
C LEU A 1 -1.88 2.66 -14.23
N SER A 2 -3.20 2.55 -14.38
CA SER A 2 -4.19 3.60 -14.05
C SER A 2 -3.97 4.32 -12.72
N THR A 3 -3.74 3.58 -11.63
CA THR A 3 -3.55 4.15 -10.29
C THR A 3 -2.31 5.04 -10.19
N VAL A 4 -1.23 4.71 -10.89
CA VAL A 4 -0.01 5.54 -10.91
C VAL A 4 -0.30 6.87 -11.58
N TRP A 5 -0.87 6.84 -12.77
CA TRP A 5 -1.21 8.06 -13.52
C TRP A 5 -2.18 8.95 -12.74
N ASP A 6 -3.28 8.38 -12.22
CA ASP A 6 -4.29 9.14 -11.48
C ASP A 6 -3.73 9.74 -10.18
N TYR A 7 -2.99 8.95 -9.40
CA TYR A 7 -2.42 9.43 -8.14
C TYR A 7 -1.37 10.53 -8.36
N VAL A 8 -0.50 10.39 -9.36
CA VAL A 8 0.47 11.44 -9.71
C VAL A 8 -0.25 12.70 -10.17
N ASN A 9 -1.21 12.60 -11.10
CA ASN A 9 -1.98 13.74 -11.60
C ASN A 9 -2.75 14.46 -10.48
N ARG A 10 -3.38 13.70 -9.58
CA ARG A 10 -4.33 14.22 -8.60
C ARG A 10 -3.67 14.69 -7.30
N ALA A 11 -2.60 14.03 -6.87
CA ALA A 11 -2.07 14.18 -5.52
C ALA A 11 -0.59 14.57 -5.46
N MET A 12 0.11 14.62 -6.61
CA MET A 12 1.52 14.99 -6.68
C MET A 12 1.75 16.31 -7.44
N PRO A 13 2.86 17.01 -7.14
CA PRO A 13 3.79 16.78 -6.03
C PRO A 13 3.17 17.06 -4.65
N PHE A 14 3.64 16.38 -3.61
CA PHE A 14 3.18 16.64 -2.24
C PHE A 14 3.44 18.10 -1.84
N GLY A 15 2.38 18.79 -1.38
CA GLY A 15 2.41 20.22 -1.06
C GLY A 15 2.09 21.15 -2.24
N ASN A 16 2.01 20.63 -3.47
CA ASN A 16 1.66 21.39 -4.66
C ASN A 16 0.95 20.50 -5.70
N ALA A 17 -0.11 19.79 -5.29
CA ALA A 17 -0.82 18.85 -6.15
C ALA A 17 -1.57 19.55 -7.31
N GLN A 18 -1.84 18.81 -8.38
CA GLN A 18 -2.58 19.29 -9.56
C GLN A 18 -1.89 20.45 -10.31
N THR A 19 -0.56 20.50 -10.28
CA THR A 19 0.23 21.48 -11.06
C THR A 19 0.89 20.90 -12.30
N LEU A 20 0.68 19.61 -12.58
CA LEU A 20 1.24 18.92 -13.73
C LEU A 20 0.22 18.91 -14.86
N GLU A 21 0.68 19.13 -16.09
CA GLU A 21 -0.15 18.93 -17.27
C GLU A 21 -0.24 17.44 -17.61
N ALA A 22 -1.23 17.03 -18.42
CA ALA A 22 -1.45 15.63 -18.74
C ALA A 22 -0.21 14.94 -19.33
N ASP A 23 0.51 15.63 -20.23
CA ASP A 23 1.72 15.12 -20.87
C ASP A 23 2.86 14.94 -19.85
N ASP A 24 2.98 15.83 -18.86
CA ASP A 24 3.96 15.67 -17.77
C ASP A 24 3.67 14.40 -16.98
N VAL A 25 2.39 14.10 -16.71
CA VAL A 25 2.00 12.88 -15.98
C VAL A 25 2.29 11.63 -16.79
N TYR A 26 2.04 11.62 -18.11
CA TYR A 26 2.42 10.51 -18.97
C TYR A 26 3.94 10.29 -18.99
N ALA A 27 4.73 11.35 -19.14
CA ALA A 27 6.18 11.28 -19.12
C ALA A 27 6.73 10.78 -17.78
N ILE A 28 6.22 11.29 -16.65
CA ILE A 28 6.59 10.82 -15.31
C ILE A 28 6.20 9.35 -15.13
N THR A 29 5.02 8.94 -15.61
CA THR A 29 4.57 7.55 -15.53
C THR A 29 5.49 6.62 -16.35
N ALA A 30 5.88 7.01 -17.56
CA ALA A 30 6.85 6.29 -18.39
C ALA A 30 8.21 6.16 -17.68
N TYR A 31 8.69 7.26 -17.09
CA TYR A 31 9.93 7.26 -16.32
C TYR A 31 9.87 6.33 -15.11
N LEU A 32 8.74 6.27 -14.39
CA LEU A 32 8.55 5.32 -13.29
C LEU A 32 8.55 3.87 -13.77
N LEU A 33 7.98 3.58 -14.94
CA LEU A 33 8.04 2.24 -15.54
C LEU A 33 9.49 1.84 -15.87
N TYR A 34 10.26 2.75 -16.48
CA TYR A 34 11.68 2.54 -16.79
C TYR A 34 12.50 2.31 -15.52
N MET A 35 12.30 3.12 -14.47
CA MET A 35 12.97 2.96 -13.18
C MET A 35 12.65 1.65 -12.46
N ASN A 36 11.59 0.94 -12.88
CA ASN A 36 11.22 -0.39 -12.38
C ASN A 36 11.57 -1.51 -13.39
N ASP A 37 12.40 -1.23 -14.39
CA ASP A 37 12.85 -2.17 -15.42
C ASP A 37 11.68 -2.82 -16.20
N LEU A 38 10.58 -2.09 -16.40
CA LEU A 38 9.39 -2.59 -17.12
C LEU A 38 9.35 -2.21 -18.60
N VAL A 39 10.12 -1.21 -19.00
CA VAL A 39 10.21 -0.67 -20.37
C VAL A 39 11.64 -0.16 -20.62
N ASP A 40 12.01 -0.05 -21.89
CA ASP A 40 13.31 0.50 -22.32
C ASP A 40 13.34 2.05 -22.22
N ASP A 41 14.52 2.65 -22.39
CA ASP A 41 14.76 4.09 -22.23
C ASP A 41 14.16 4.96 -23.35
N ASP A 42 13.79 4.36 -24.47
CA ASP A 42 13.15 4.99 -25.62
C ASP A 42 11.62 4.82 -25.63
N PHE A 43 11.04 4.21 -24.59
CA PHE A 43 9.61 3.98 -24.49
C PHE A 43 8.79 5.28 -24.33
N GLU A 44 7.81 5.48 -25.21
CA GLU A 44 6.86 6.59 -25.15
C GLU A 44 5.48 6.09 -24.67
N LEU A 45 5.06 6.52 -23.49
CA LEU A 45 3.71 6.23 -22.98
C LEU A 45 2.72 7.25 -23.54
N SER A 46 1.64 6.77 -24.14
CA SER A 46 0.55 7.59 -24.63
C SER A 46 -0.80 7.02 -24.20
N ARG A 47 -1.87 7.78 -24.46
CA ARG A 47 -3.23 7.31 -24.24
C ARG A 47 -3.55 6.05 -25.08
N GLU A 48 -2.94 5.94 -26.26
CA GLU A 48 -3.18 4.87 -27.22
C GLU A 48 -2.61 3.52 -26.76
N ASN A 49 -1.45 3.51 -26.09
CA ASN A 49 -0.80 2.28 -25.59
C ASN A 49 -0.94 2.06 -24.07
N PHE A 50 -1.62 2.96 -23.35
CA PHE A 50 -1.71 2.93 -21.88
C PHE A 50 -2.21 1.61 -21.29
N LEU A 51 -3.16 0.94 -21.97
CA LEU A 51 -3.74 -0.32 -21.51
C LEU A 51 -2.92 -1.56 -21.90
N GLU A 52 -1.87 -1.40 -22.69
CA GLU A 52 -0.99 -2.49 -23.12
C GLU A 52 0.04 -2.83 -22.03
N VAL A 53 0.36 -1.87 -21.16
CA VAL A 53 1.32 -2.06 -20.05
C VAL A 53 0.64 -2.76 -18.87
N ARG A 54 1.06 -4.00 -18.61
CA ARG A 54 0.65 -4.80 -17.45
C ARG A 54 1.67 -4.69 -16.33
N LEU A 55 1.22 -4.49 -15.09
CA LEU A 55 2.12 -4.44 -13.93
C LEU A 55 2.30 -5.86 -13.34
N PRO A 56 3.49 -6.23 -12.84
CA PRO A 56 3.76 -7.62 -12.44
C PRO A 56 2.85 -8.17 -11.33
N ASN A 57 2.32 -7.32 -10.46
CA ASN A 57 1.49 -7.71 -9.32
C ASN A 57 -0.02 -7.61 -9.59
N GLU A 58 -0.43 -7.50 -10.86
CA GLU A 58 -1.83 -7.28 -11.23
C GLU A 58 -2.79 -8.37 -10.72
N ASP A 59 -2.37 -9.64 -10.78
CA ASP A 59 -3.21 -10.79 -10.39
C ASP A 59 -3.17 -11.12 -8.88
N ASN A 60 -2.36 -10.41 -8.08
CA ASN A 60 -2.09 -10.78 -6.68
C ASN A 60 -2.96 -10.04 -5.66
N PHE A 61 -4.10 -9.51 -6.09
CA PHE A 61 -5.12 -8.94 -5.22
C PHE A 61 -6.37 -9.81 -5.29
N PHE A 62 -6.90 -10.18 -4.13
CA PHE A 62 -8.14 -10.93 -4.01
C PHE A 62 -9.11 -10.14 -3.13
N MET A 63 -10.40 -10.40 -3.32
CA MET A 63 -11.42 -9.85 -2.44
C MET A 63 -11.26 -10.46 -1.05
N ASP A 64 -11.48 -9.64 -0.04
CA ASP A 64 -11.46 -10.04 1.36
C ASP A 64 -12.20 -11.37 1.61
N ASP A 65 -11.47 -12.37 2.10
CA ASP A 65 -11.95 -13.74 2.31
C ASP A 65 -12.09 -14.10 3.81
N ARG A 66 -12.03 -13.10 4.71
CA ARG A 66 -12.07 -13.32 6.17
C ARG A 66 -13.32 -14.07 6.64
N GLU A 67 -14.44 -13.94 5.95
CA GLU A 67 -15.65 -14.72 6.25
C GLU A 67 -15.44 -16.24 6.05
N GLU A 68 -14.53 -16.64 5.17
CA GLU A 68 -14.18 -18.03 4.92
C GLU A 68 -12.95 -18.48 5.73
N THR A 69 -11.92 -17.64 5.80
CA THR A 69 -10.61 -17.99 6.37
C THR A 69 -10.51 -17.72 7.87
N GLU A 70 -11.25 -16.73 8.39
CA GLU A 70 -11.12 -16.25 9.77
C GLU A 70 -12.39 -16.38 10.63
N ALA A 71 -13.58 -16.52 10.03
CA ALA A 71 -14.85 -16.56 10.76
C ALA A 71 -14.88 -17.62 11.88
N GLY A 72 -14.17 -18.75 11.69
CA GLY A 72 -14.03 -19.79 12.71
C GLY A 72 -13.31 -19.35 13.98
N PHE A 73 -12.46 -18.32 13.92
CA PHE A 73 -11.74 -17.78 15.08
C PHE A 73 -12.56 -16.75 15.86
N VAL A 74 -13.49 -16.06 15.21
CA VAL A 74 -14.19 -14.90 15.77
C VAL A 74 -15.56 -15.27 16.37
N VAL A 75 -16.15 -16.39 15.96
CA VAL A 75 -17.55 -16.78 16.30
C VAL A 75 -17.62 -18.02 17.21
N GLY A 76 -16.49 -18.52 17.71
CA GLY A 76 -16.45 -19.67 18.61
C GLY A 76 -16.90 -19.36 20.05
N GLU A 77 -17.23 -20.41 20.82
CA GLU A 77 -17.44 -20.27 22.27
C GLU A 77 -16.14 -19.82 22.96
N VAL A 78 -16.23 -18.74 23.73
CA VAL A 78 -15.08 -18.16 24.43
C VAL A 78 -14.82 -18.92 25.72
N CYS A 79 -13.55 -19.17 26.05
CA CYS A 79 -13.19 -19.76 27.33
C CYS A 79 -13.47 -18.80 28.50
N MET A 80 -14.10 -19.30 29.56
CA MET A 80 -14.47 -18.50 30.75
C MET A 80 -13.62 -18.82 31.98
N GLU A 81 -13.07 -20.03 32.09
CA GLU A 81 -12.31 -20.46 33.27
C GLU A 81 -11.10 -21.31 32.85
N ASN A 82 -9.97 -21.14 33.56
CA ASN A 82 -8.73 -21.91 33.36
C ASN A 82 -8.19 -21.90 31.90
N CYS A 83 -8.30 -20.76 31.22
CA CYS A 83 -8.08 -20.64 29.78
C CYS A 83 -6.63 -20.71 29.29
N ARG A 84 -5.67 -20.58 30.22
CA ARG A 84 -4.25 -20.61 29.88
C ARG A 84 -3.45 -21.13 31.07
N GLU A 85 -2.45 -21.96 30.78
CA GLU A 85 -1.60 -22.58 31.79
C GLU A 85 -0.58 -21.59 32.40
N SER A 86 -0.02 -20.69 31.59
CA SER A 86 0.92 -19.66 32.04
C SER A 86 0.79 -18.37 31.26
N VAL A 87 1.13 -17.26 31.91
CA VAL A 87 1.17 -15.92 31.30
C VAL A 87 2.56 -15.35 31.49
N GLU A 88 3.22 -15.00 30.38
CA GLU A 88 4.56 -14.45 30.36
C GLU A 88 4.56 -13.15 29.55
N ILE A 89 5.33 -12.17 30.01
CA ILE A 89 5.48 -10.90 29.28
C ILE A 89 6.47 -11.12 28.14
N THR A 90 5.97 -11.21 26.91
CA THR A 90 6.79 -11.40 25.70
C THR A 90 7.29 -10.09 25.09
N SER A 91 6.58 -8.99 25.34
CA SER A 91 6.90 -7.67 24.77
C SER A 91 6.39 -6.55 25.66
N ARG A 92 7.12 -5.44 25.73
CA ARG A 92 6.69 -4.19 26.38
C ARG A 92 6.86 -3.04 25.40
N ALA A 93 5.86 -2.19 25.22
CA ALA A 93 5.94 -1.03 24.33
C ALA A 93 7.09 -0.08 24.71
N GLN A 94 7.38 0.03 26.01
CA GLN A 94 8.53 0.77 26.56
C GLN A 94 9.90 0.26 26.09
N VAL A 95 9.99 -0.92 25.48
CA VAL A 95 11.25 -1.39 24.86
C VAL A 95 11.50 -0.68 23.53
N LEU A 96 10.43 -0.34 22.79
CA LEU A 96 10.54 0.45 21.56
C LEU A 96 10.66 1.95 21.86
N ASP A 97 9.90 2.42 22.86
CA ASP A 97 10.01 3.78 23.41
C ASP A 97 9.89 4.91 22.37
N VAL A 98 8.97 4.76 21.42
CA VAL A 98 8.68 5.75 20.36
C VAL A 98 7.40 6.53 20.60
N THR A 99 6.79 6.38 21.78
CA THR A 99 5.61 7.16 22.17
C THR A 99 6.10 8.53 22.63
N PRO A 100 5.68 9.66 22.01
CA PRO A 100 6.08 10.98 22.47
C PRO A 100 5.74 11.17 23.95
N GLU A 101 6.68 11.70 24.71
CA GLU A 101 6.47 12.07 26.12
C GLU A 101 5.94 13.49 26.22
N GLU A 102 5.04 13.73 27.17
CA GLU A 102 4.70 15.10 27.56
C GLU A 102 5.88 15.67 28.35
N ASN A 103 6.48 16.76 27.85
CA ASN A 103 7.41 17.56 28.65
C ASN A 103 6.59 18.23 29.76
N LEU A 104 6.45 17.56 30.90
CA LEU A 104 5.91 18.15 32.12
C LEU A 104 7.00 19.00 32.78
N ASP A 105 7.28 20.17 32.19
CA ASP A 105 7.95 21.29 32.86
C ASP A 105 6.94 22.11 33.68
#